data_AF-A0A6N0NX65-F1
#
_entry.id   AF-A0A6N0NX65-F1
#
_cell.length_a   1.000
_cell.length_b   1.000
_cell.length_c   1.000
_cell.angle_alpha   90.00
_cell.angle_beta   90.00
_cell.angle_gamma   90.00
#
_symmetry.space_group_name_H-M   'P 1'
#
loop_
_entity.id
_entity.type
_entity.pdbx_description
1 polymer ?
#
loop_
_entity_poly.entity_id
_entity_poly.type
_entity_poly.pdbx_seq_one_letter_code
_entity_poly.pdbx_strand_id
1 'polypeptide(L)'
;MNARAKNKTRKVKLNESISTFKEELRAITFEPIYGESVKDIITRLTTKIQEIAEKYDYVVEFPKKAEVETDGNIYYFSYVLKVKTKVGIKRVEIKVQYIMYDHEGWVGMITSIA
;
A
#
# COMPACT_ATOMS: atom_id res chain seq x y z
N MET A 1 39.09 12.24 -7.89
CA MET A 1 38.93 11.04 -7.03
C MET A 1 37.81 11.28 -6.02
N ASN A 2 36.74 10.50 -6.15
CA ASN A 2 35.76 10.04 -5.16
C ASN A 2 35.31 10.96 -4.00
N ALA A 3 34.21 11.68 -4.21
CA ALA A 3 33.23 11.92 -3.14
C ALA A 3 32.14 10.84 -3.25
N ARG A 4 32.36 9.68 -2.61
CA ARG A 4 31.29 8.69 -2.42
C ARG A 4 30.21 9.33 -1.55
N ALA A 5 29.13 9.79 -2.19
CA ALA A 5 27.87 10.06 -1.54
C ALA A 5 27.42 8.77 -0.84
N LYS A 6 27.79 8.60 0.43
CA LYS A 6 27.19 7.60 1.29
C LYS A 6 25.72 7.98 1.42
N ASN A 7 24.87 7.32 0.65
CA ASN A 7 23.44 7.24 0.91
C ASN A 7 23.28 6.91 2.40
N LYS A 8 22.95 7.93 3.20
CA LYS A 8 22.43 7.75 4.55
C LYS A 8 21.04 7.18 4.36
N THR A 9 20.95 5.87 4.13
CA THR A 9 19.78 5.09 4.52
C THR A 9 19.63 5.37 6.01
N ARG A 10 18.73 6.31 6.35
CA ARG A 10 18.34 6.55 7.74
C ARG A 10 17.92 5.19 8.26
N LYS A 11 18.71 4.61 9.17
CA LYS A 11 18.27 3.47 9.97
C LYS A 11 17.02 3.94 10.68
N VAL A 12 15.87 3.52 10.16
CA VAL A 12 14.54 3.67 10.76
C VAL A 12 14.71 3.32 12.24
N LYS A 13 14.47 4.30 13.11
CA LYS A 13 14.67 4.08 14.54
C LYS A 13 13.70 2.97 14.93
N LEU A 14 14.19 2.00 15.69
CA LEU A 14 13.51 0.73 16.09
C LEU A 14 12.16 0.89 16.82
N ASN A 15 11.64 2.11 16.93
CA ASN A 15 10.45 2.49 17.67
C ASN A 15 9.49 3.35 16.83
N GLU A 16 9.63 3.39 15.51
CA GLU A 16 8.65 4.08 14.68
C GLU A 16 7.30 3.38 14.78
N SER A 17 6.27 4.21 14.95
CA SER A 17 4.93 3.81 15.36
C SER A 17 4.08 3.36 14.17
N ILE A 18 3.03 2.56 14.43
CA ILE A 18 2.02 2.22 13.41
C ILE A 18 1.43 3.48 12.74
N SER A 19 1.38 4.62 13.44
CA SER A 19 1.00 5.92 12.89
C SER A 19 1.96 6.37 11.78
N THR A 20 3.27 6.25 11.96
CA THR A 20 4.26 6.60 10.92
C THR A 20 4.12 5.71 9.69
N PHE A 21 3.90 4.40 9.91
CA PHE A 21 3.60 3.47 8.84
C PHE A 21 2.34 3.87 8.06
N LYS A 22 1.26 4.25 8.75
CA LYS A 22 0.03 4.75 8.10
C LYS A 22 0.28 6.03 7.30
N GLU A 23 1.11 6.95 7.79
CA GLU A 23 1.50 8.15 7.05
C GLU A 23 2.31 7.83 5.78
N GLU A 24 3.27 6.89 5.84
CA GLU A 24 3.99 6.45 4.64
C GLU A 24 3.06 5.77 3.63
N LEU A 25 2.12 4.94 4.09
CA LEU A 25 1.11 4.40 3.20
C LEU A 25 0.21 5.50 2.63
N ARG A 26 -0.09 6.57 3.39
CA ARG A 26 -0.85 7.72 2.87
C ARG A 26 -0.07 8.48 1.82
N ALA A 27 1.24 8.57 1.93
CA ALA A 27 2.06 9.23 0.91
C ALA A 27 1.93 8.56 -0.48
N ILE A 28 1.68 7.24 -0.54
CA ILE A 28 1.45 6.52 -1.80
C ILE A 28 -0.01 6.57 -2.28
N THR A 29 -0.95 7.13 -1.50
CA THR A 29 -2.38 7.20 -1.88
C THR A 29 -2.67 8.13 -3.05
N PHE A 30 -1.76 9.08 -3.34
CA PHE A 30 -1.97 10.10 -4.36
C PHE A 30 -1.39 9.74 -5.73
N GLU A 31 -0.74 8.57 -5.87
CA GLU A 31 -0.19 8.13 -7.14
C GLU A 31 -1.13 7.12 -7.83
N PRO A 32 -1.70 7.45 -9.00
CA PRO A 32 -2.45 6.46 -9.78
C PRO A 32 -1.51 5.34 -10.23
N ILE A 33 -1.95 4.10 -10.01
CA ILE A 33 -1.25 2.90 -10.47
C ILE A 33 -1.97 2.40 -11.71
N TYR A 34 -1.31 2.53 -12.86
CA TYR A 34 -1.80 2.00 -14.13
C TYR A 34 -1.42 0.53 -14.29
N GLY A 35 -2.29 -0.25 -14.92
CA GLY A 35 -2.05 -1.66 -15.24
C GLY A 35 -2.96 -2.18 -16.34
N GLU A 36 -2.56 -3.30 -16.93
CA GLU A 36 -3.33 -4.03 -17.94
C GLU A 36 -4.54 -4.75 -17.31
N SER A 37 -4.44 -5.07 -16.01
CA SER A 37 -5.54 -5.64 -15.23
C SER A 37 -5.57 -5.13 -13.78
N VAL A 38 -6.73 -5.27 -13.13
CA VAL A 38 -6.88 -5.04 -11.68
C VAL A 38 -5.89 -5.90 -10.88
N LYS A 39 -5.60 -7.12 -11.33
CA LYS A 39 -4.66 -8.04 -10.66
C LYS A 39 -3.23 -7.49 -10.68
N ASP A 40 -2.80 -6.87 -11.77
CA ASP A 40 -1.46 -6.28 -11.87
C ASP A 40 -1.31 -5.10 -10.92
N ILE A 41 -2.36 -4.28 -10.84
CA ILE A 41 -2.42 -3.15 -9.92
C ILE A 41 -2.37 -3.63 -8.47
N ILE A 42 -3.18 -4.65 -8.11
CA ILE A 42 -3.15 -5.27 -6.78
C ILE A 42 -1.73 -5.76 -6.46
N THR A 43 -1.09 -6.47 -7.39
CA THR A 43 0.26 -7.00 -7.18
C THR A 43 1.24 -5.87 -6.89
N ARG A 44 1.27 -4.82 -7.72
CA ARG A 44 2.13 -3.63 -7.53
C ARG A 44 1.87 -2.94 -6.19
N LEU A 45 0.59 -2.79 -5.82
CA LEU A 45 0.19 -2.21 -4.54
C LEU A 45 0.68 -3.07 -3.37
N THR A 46 0.46 -4.39 -3.41
CA THR A 46 0.91 -5.29 -2.34
C THR A 46 2.42 -5.29 -2.17
N THR A 47 3.18 -5.25 -3.26
CA THR A 47 4.65 -5.14 -3.22
C THR A 47 5.09 -3.82 -2.58
N LYS A 48 4.53 -2.67 -3.00
CA LYS A 48 4.84 -1.37 -2.37
C LYS A 48 4.53 -1.38 -0.86
N ILE A 49 3.39 -1.95 -0.45
CA ILE A 49 3.02 -2.05 0.97
C ILE A 49 4.02 -2.93 1.75
N GLN A 50 4.44 -4.06 1.17
CA GLN A 50 5.45 -4.94 1.77
C GLN A 50 6.80 -4.23 1.92
N GLU A 51 7.29 -3.57 0.87
CA GLU A 51 8.54 -2.80 0.90
C GLU A 51 8.51 -1.71 1.98
N ILE A 52 7.38 -1.02 2.16
CA ILE A 52 7.22 -0.04 3.23
C ILE A 52 7.26 -0.76 4.59
N ALA A 53 6.52 -1.85 4.77
CA ALA A 53 6.46 -2.58 6.03
C ALA A 53 7.82 -3.16 6.47
N GLU A 54 8.63 -3.64 5.52
CA GLU A 54 9.98 -4.16 5.77
C GLU A 54 10.90 -3.13 6.42
N LYS A 55 10.75 -1.84 6.07
CA LYS A 55 11.53 -0.74 6.70
C LYS A 55 11.32 -0.68 8.22
N TYR A 56 10.17 -1.16 8.71
CA TYR A 56 9.75 -1.13 10.11
C TYR A 56 9.89 -2.48 10.82
N ASP A 57 10.46 -3.50 10.16
CA ASP A 57 10.43 -4.91 10.59
C ASP A 57 9.00 -5.44 10.80
N TYR A 58 8.02 -4.94 10.03
CA TYR A 58 6.62 -5.38 10.15
C TYR A 58 6.33 -6.49 9.14
N VAL A 59 5.48 -7.44 9.56
CA VAL A 59 4.97 -8.49 8.66
C VAL A 59 3.50 -8.18 8.32
N VAL A 60 3.20 -8.05 7.03
CA VAL A 60 1.85 -7.76 6.54
C VAL A 60 1.20 -9.04 6.02
N GLU A 61 0.04 -9.38 6.58
CA GLU A 61 -0.83 -10.40 6.01
C GLU A 61 -1.99 -9.72 5.28
N PHE A 62 -2.06 -9.96 3.97
CA PHE A 62 -3.15 -9.51 3.13
C PHE A 62 -4.38 -10.41 3.30
N PRO A 63 -5.60 -9.86 3.33
CA PRO A 63 -6.80 -10.66 3.44
C PRO A 63 -7.02 -11.48 2.15
N LYS A 64 -7.64 -12.65 2.28
CA LYS A 64 -7.97 -13.51 1.13
C LYS A 64 -9.09 -12.94 0.25
N LYS A 65 -9.88 -12.01 0.79
CA LYS A 65 -11.02 -11.37 0.15
C LYS A 65 -11.07 -9.90 0.57
N ALA A 66 -11.55 -9.06 -0.32
CA ALA A 66 -11.90 -7.68 -0.04
C ALA A 66 -13.42 -7.55 0.04
N GLU A 67 -13.89 -6.55 0.77
CA GLU A 67 -15.24 -6.04 0.56
C GLU A 67 -15.24 -5.25 -0.74
N VAL A 68 -16.24 -5.49 -1.60
CA VAL A 68 -16.32 -4.90 -2.93
C VAL A 68 -17.66 -4.20 -3.10
N GLU A 69 -17.61 -2.95 -3.54
CA GLU A 69 -18.74 -2.14 -3.94
C GLU A 69 -18.52 -1.64 -5.36
N THR A 70 -19.59 -1.45 -6.13
CA THR A 70 -19.50 -1.04 -7.55
C THR A 70 -20.51 0.07 -7.82
N ASP A 71 -20.02 1.15 -8.44
CA ASP A 71 -20.84 2.27 -8.90
C ASP A 71 -20.46 2.58 -10.36
N GLY A 72 -21.33 2.20 -11.29
CA GLY A 72 -21.06 2.29 -12.72
C GLY A 72 -19.79 1.55 -13.13
N ASN A 73 -18.77 2.31 -13.56
CA ASN A 73 -17.46 1.80 -13.99
C ASN A 73 -16.37 1.89 -12.91
N ILE A 74 -16.76 2.21 -11.67
CA ILE A 74 -15.85 2.36 -10.54
C ILE A 74 -16.05 1.19 -9.58
N TYR A 75 -14.96 0.52 -9.23
CA TYR A 75 -14.95 -0.58 -8.27
C TYR A 75 -14.20 -0.15 -7.01
N TYR A 76 -14.86 -0.22 -5.87
CA TYR A 76 -14.30 0.11 -4.56
C TYR A 76 -13.99 -1.17 -3.80
N PHE A 77 -12.74 -1.31 -3.36
CA PHE A 77 -12.27 -2.44 -2.58
C PHE A 77 -11.83 -1.96 -1.20
N SER A 78 -12.31 -2.60 -0.14
CA SER A 78 -11.77 -2.43 1.21
C SER A 78 -10.98 -3.66 1.65
N TYR A 79 -9.71 -3.46 1.98
CA TYR A 79 -8.79 -4.48 2.46
C TYR A 79 -8.43 -4.21 3.91
N VAL A 80 -8.70 -5.17 4.80
CA VAL A 80 -8.22 -5.10 6.18
C VAL A 80 -6.93 -5.90 6.32
N LEU A 81 -5.80 -5.19 6.31
CA LEU A 81 -4.48 -5.77 6.49
C LEU A 81 -4.22 -6.09 7.95
N LYS A 82 -3.60 -7.23 8.23
CA LYS A 82 -3.02 -7.51 9.56
C LYS A 82 -1.53 -7.19 9.54
N VAL A 83 -1.13 -6.22 10.33
CA VAL A 83 0.25 -5.78 10.49
C VAL A 83 0.78 -6.33 11.81
N LYS A 84 1.64 -7.34 11.73
CA LYS A 84 2.35 -7.89 12.89
C LYS A 84 3.54 -7.00 13.19
N THR A 85 3.52 -6.39 14.36
CA THR A 85 4.59 -5.55 14.91
C THR A 85 5.24 -6.26 16.10
N LYS A 86 6.37 -5.74 16.60
CA LYS A 86 7.04 -6.24 17.81
C LYS A 86 6.14 -6.22 19.06
N VAL A 87 5.15 -5.32 19.11
CA VAL A 87 4.25 -5.13 20.26
C VAL A 87 2.89 -5.80 20.09
N GLY A 88 2.63 -6.44 18.95
CA GLY A 88 1.38 -7.15 18.67
C GLY A 88 0.83 -6.91 17.27
N ILE A 89 -0.42 -7.31 17.06
CA ILE A 89 -1.09 -7.25 15.75
C ILE A 89 -1.94 -5.98 15.69
N LYS A 90 -1.77 -5.20 14.62
CA LYS A 90 -2.61 -4.05 14.28
C LYS A 90 -3.39 -4.36 13.02
N ARG A 91 -4.60 -3.79 12.91
CA ARG A 91 -5.40 -3.84 11.69
C ARG A 91 -5.31 -2.47 11.01
N VAL A 92 -5.07 -2.48 9.71
CA VAL A 92 -5.03 -1.28 8.87
C VAL A 92 -6.01 -1.51 7.74
N GLU A 93 -7.02 -0.66 7.64
CA GLU A 93 -7.98 -0.72 6.54
C GLU A 93 -7.46 0.15 5.40
N ILE A 94 -7.43 -0.40 4.20
CA ILE A 94 -7.03 0.29 2.97
C ILE A 94 -8.19 0.22 2.00
N LYS A 95 -8.69 1.39 1.58
CA LYS A 95 -9.71 1.51 0.54
C LYS A 95 -9.03 1.86 -0.77
N VAL A 96 -9.35 1.12 -1.83
CA VAL A 96 -8.79 1.31 -3.17
C VAL A 96 -9.94 1.41 -4.15
N GLN A 97 -9.88 2.39 -5.05
CA GLN A 97 -10.77 2.46 -6.19
C GLN A 97 -10.04 1.97 -7.44
N TYR A 98 -10.75 1.27 -8.31
CA TYR A 98 -10.30 0.87 -9.64
C TYR A 98 -11.27 1.41 -10.69
N ILE A 99 -10.71 2.02 -11.72
CA ILE A 99 -11.47 2.64 -12.82
C ILE A 99 -10.87 2.12 -14.12
N MET A 100 -11.73 1.73 -15.06
CA MET A 100 -11.33 1.42 -16.43
C MET A 100 -11.24 2.75 -17.21
N TYR A 101 -10.09 3.07 -17.80
CA TYR A 101 -9.84 4.42 -18.39
C TYR A 101 -9.67 4.45 -19.91
N ASP A 102 -9.55 3.30 -20.58
CA ASP A 102 -9.64 3.14 -22.03
C ASP A 102 -9.88 1.65 -22.35
N HIS A 103 -10.08 1.28 -23.62
CA HIS A 103 -10.58 -0.02 -24.10
C HIS A 103 -10.01 -1.29 -23.43
N GLU A 104 -8.82 -1.24 -22.81
CA GLU A 104 -8.26 -2.34 -22.00
C GLU A 104 -7.44 -1.88 -20.76
N GLY A 105 -7.44 -0.59 -20.43
CA GLY A 105 -6.57 -0.01 -19.40
C GLY A 105 -7.25 0.18 -18.05
N TRP A 106 -6.59 -0.25 -16.97
CA TRP A 106 -7.05 -0.01 -15.60
C TRP A 106 -6.18 1.00 -14.87
N VAL A 107 -6.82 1.81 -14.03
CA VAL A 107 -6.15 2.65 -13.04
C VAL A 107 -6.67 2.31 -11.66
N GLY A 108 -5.77 2.16 -10.70
CA GLY A 108 -6.11 1.99 -9.29
C GLY A 108 -5.52 3.10 -8.44
N MET A 109 -6.25 3.50 -7.41
CA MET A 109 -5.85 4.58 -6.51
C MET A 109 -6.31 4.24 -5.11
N ILE A 110 -5.42 4.36 -4.13
CA ILE A 110 -5.82 4.20 -2.73
C ILE A 110 -6.58 5.47 -2.33
N THR A 111 -7.80 5.34 -1.83
CA THR A 111 -8.66 6.47 -1.48
C THR A 111 -8.67 6.75 0.02
N SER A 112 -8.34 5.77 0.85
CA SER A 112 -8.32 5.94 2.31
C SER A 112 -7.45 4.91 3.00
N ILE A 113 -6.85 5.32 4.14
CA ILE A 113 -6.10 4.46 5.06
C ILE A 113 -6.52 4.76 6.49
N ALA A 114 -7.11 3.76 7.15
CA ALA A 114 -7.66 3.85 8.50
C ALA A 114 -6.99 2.90 9.50
#